data_AF-A0A3D0D827-F1
#
_entry.id   AF-A0A3D0D827-F1
#
_cell.length_a   1.000
_cell.length_b   1.000
_cell.length_c   1.000
_cell.angle_alpha   90.00
_cell.angle_beta   90.00
_cell.angle_gamma   90.00
#
_symmetry.space_group_name_H-M   'P 1'
#
loop_
_entity.id
_entity.type
_entity.pdbx_description
1 polymer ?
#
loop_
_entity_poly.entity_id
_entity_poly.type
_entity_poly.pdbx_seq_one_letter_code
_entity_poly.pdbx_strand_id
1 'polypeptide(L)'
;MKDVSAGGELRLRRIMNGLILQMARGSSQLTQEQCAAWLGVDVADFATWEAGEQDIPASYFHALAQRLAVTIDQFADEPTAPRDIGPAEHVAQNLRAARTAAAITVDEVAVAAGLSPQEWEAVEAGIQPIGIAALATVARRLGRPLGDFFALDHGEASSAPLAHLSPELADWVADPANAAALAAARQLASLPPDDLLTLSQLLGDMARQERPE
;
A
#
# COMPACT_ATOMS: atom_id res chain seq x y z
N MET A 1 -6.18 22.67 -27.09
CA MET A 1 -5.15 22.04 -26.22
C MET A 1 -5.77 20.83 -25.53
N LYS A 2 -5.68 19.63 -26.11
CA LYS A 2 -6.28 18.40 -25.54
C LYS A 2 -5.33 17.19 -25.49
N ASP A 3 -4.11 17.26 -26.02
CA ASP A 3 -3.22 16.08 -26.16
C ASP A 3 -2.15 15.92 -25.06
N VAL A 4 -2.01 16.87 -24.13
CA VAL A 4 -1.00 16.76 -23.05
C VAL A 4 -1.50 15.90 -21.87
N SER A 5 -2.82 15.69 -21.74
CA SER A 5 -3.43 15.00 -20.60
C SER A 5 -3.24 13.47 -20.63
N ALA A 6 -3.37 12.84 -21.81
CA ALA A 6 -3.38 11.38 -21.93
C ALA A 6 -2.01 10.73 -21.63
N GLY A 7 -0.91 11.38 -22.04
CA GLY A 7 0.44 10.89 -21.75
C GLY A 7 0.82 11.00 -20.27
N GLY A 8 0.38 12.06 -19.60
CA GLY A 8 0.55 12.23 -18.16
C GLY A 8 -0.24 11.22 -17.35
N GLU A 9 -1.48 10.94 -17.78
CA GLU A 9 -2.39 9.98 -17.14
C GLU A 9 -1.90 8.54 -17.24
N LEU A 10 -1.41 8.12 -18.41
CA LEU A 10 -0.78 6.80 -18.60
C LEU A 10 0.52 6.64 -17.79
N ARG A 11 1.27 7.72 -17.60
CA ARG A 11 2.48 7.71 -16.75
C ARG A 11 2.11 7.61 -15.27
N LEU A 12 1.07 8.33 -14.85
CA LEU A 12 0.58 8.29 -13.47
C LEU A 12 0.09 6.88 -13.12
N ARG A 13 -0.69 6.26 -14.00
CA ARG A 13 -1.20 4.90 -13.82
C ARG A 13 -0.07 3.88 -13.63
N ARG A 14 1.01 3.98 -14.43
CA ARG A 14 2.19 3.12 -14.28
C ARG A 14 2.84 3.25 -12.91
N ILE A 15 3.03 4.48 -12.45
CA ILE A 15 3.61 4.76 -11.13
C ILE A 15 2.72 4.21 -10.02
N MET A 16 1.39 4.40 -10.12
CA MET A 16 0.42 3.88 -9.15
C MET A 16 0.48 2.35 -9.06
N ASN A 17 0.46 1.69 -10.22
CA ASN A 17 0.48 0.24 -10.30
C ASN A 17 1.79 -0.34 -9.77
N GLY A 18 2.92 0.31 -10.05
CA GLY A 18 4.22 -0.07 -9.48
C GLY A 18 4.27 0.08 -7.96
N LEU A 19 3.71 1.18 -7.42
CA LEU A 19 3.64 1.39 -5.98
C LEU A 19 2.76 0.34 -5.28
N ILE A 20 1.58 0.05 -5.84
CA ILE A 20 0.68 -0.99 -5.31
C ILE A 20 1.40 -2.33 -5.31
N LEU A 21 2.09 -2.67 -6.40
CA LEU A 21 2.86 -3.90 -6.51
C LEU A 21 3.96 -3.98 -5.43
N GLN A 22 4.72 -2.90 -5.25
CA GLN A 22 5.79 -2.82 -4.24
C GLN A 22 5.24 -2.95 -2.81
N MET A 23 4.15 -2.26 -2.49
CA MET A 23 3.49 -2.33 -1.19
C MET A 23 2.94 -3.74 -0.91
N ALA A 24 2.31 -4.35 -1.90
CA ALA A 24 1.73 -5.68 -1.80
C ALA A 24 2.80 -6.76 -1.63
N ARG A 25 3.90 -6.64 -2.38
CA ARG A 25 5.09 -7.48 -2.23
C ARG A 25 5.71 -7.34 -0.85
N GLY A 26 5.94 -6.11 -0.39
CA GLY A 26 6.51 -5.82 0.93
C GLY A 26 5.64 -6.36 2.08
N SER A 27 4.32 -6.19 1.98
CA SER A 27 3.34 -6.72 2.95
C SER A 27 3.33 -8.26 2.98
N SER A 28 3.70 -8.88 1.87
CA SER A 28 3.83 -10.33 1.72
C SER A 28 5.24 -10.85 2.04
N GLN A 29 6.17 -9.97 2.45
CA GLN A 29 7.58 -10.28 2.72
C GLN A 29 8.31 -11.01 1.59
N LEU A 30 7.91 -10.75 0.34
CA LEU A 30 8.52 -11.37 -0.84
C LEU A 30 9.62 -10.48 -1.43
N THR A 31 10.66 -11.09 -2.01
CA THR A 31 11.67 -10.39 -2.80
C THR A 31 11.21 -10.24 -4.25
N GLN A 32 11.84 -9.33 -5.01
CA GLN A 32 11.56 -9.17 -6.44
C GLN A 32 11.86 -10.47 -7.20
N GLU A 33 12.94 -11.17 -6.85
CA GLU A 33 13.33 -12.45 -7.44
C GLU A 33 12.26 -13.53 -7.22
N GLN A 34 11.70 -13.60 -6.00
CA GLN A 34 10.65 -14.57 -5.68
C GLN A 34 9.36 -14.30 -6.48
N CYS A 35 8.98 -13.02 -6.62
CA CYS A 35 7.82 -12.64 -7.43
C CYS A 35 8.06 -12.87 -8.92
N ALA A 36 9.23 -12.52 -9.44
CA ALA A 36 9.60 -12.71 -10.84
C ALA A 36 9.66 -14.20 -11.21
N ALA A 37 10.32 -15.03 -10.38
CA ALA A 37 10.38 -16.47 -10.57
C ALA A 37 8.98 -17.12 -10.56
N TRP A 38 8.10 -16.64 -9.67
CA TRP A 38 6.73 -17.14 -9.59
C TRP A 38 5.89 -16.79 -10.82
N LEU A 39 6.07 -15.58 -11.36
CA LEU A 39 5.39 -15.12 -12.58
C LEU A 39 6.01 -15.67 -13.87
N GLY A 40 7.19 -16.29 -13.79
CA GLY A 40 7.96 -16.72 -14.96
C GLY A 40 8.48 -15.57 -15.80
N VAL A 41 8.83 -14.43 -15.17
CA VAL A 41 9.38 -13.24 -15.82
C VAL A 41 10.80 -12.95 -15.33
N ASP A 42 11.52 -12.10 -16.06
CA ASP A 42 12.84 -11.64 -15.62
C ASP A 42 12.68 -10.71 -14.39
N VAL A 43 13.64 -10.77 -13.47
CA VAL A 43 13.65 -9.88 -12.29
C VAL A 43 13.79 -8.42 -12.70
N ALA A 44 14.49 -8.13 -13.80
CA ALA A 44 14.61 -6.80 -14.35
C ALA A 44 13.25 -6.26 -14.84
N ASP A 45 12.45 -7.09 -15.50
CA ASP A 45 11.10 -6.71 -15.93
C ASP A 45 10.18 -6.45 -14.74
N PHE A 46 10.29 -7.27 -13.69
CA PHE A 46 9.53 -7.03 -12.46
C PHE A 46 9.95 -5.72 -11.78
N ALA A 47 11.24 -5.40 -11.77
CA ALA A 47 11.77 -4.16 -11.19
C ALA A 47 11.30 -2.92 -11.97
N THR A 48 11.24 -2.95 -13.30
CA THR A 48 10.73 -1.84 -14.11
C THR A 48 9.23 -1.61 -13.90
N TRP A 49 8.47 -2.66 -13.57
CA TRP A 49 7.07 -2.54 -13.17
C TRP A 49 6.92 -1.84 -11.82
N GLU A 50 7.67 -2.26 -10.79
CA GLU A 50 7.65 -1.60 -9.47
C GLU A 50 8.10 -0.14 -9.54
N ALA A 51 9.08 0.17 -10.41
CA ALA A 51 9.53 1.54 -10.66
C ALA A 51 8.52 2.41 -11.44
N GLY A 52 7.46 1.81 -12.01
CA GLY A 52 6.49 2.50 -12.85
C GLY A 52 7.08 2.99 -14.19
N GLU A 53 8.18 2.39 -14.64
CA GLU A 53 8.81 2.66 -15.93
C GLU A 53 8.04 1.98 -17.07
N GLN A 54 7.56 0.76 -16.80
CA GLN A 54 6.73 -0.04 -17.69
C GLN A 54 5.37 -0.36 -17.06
N ASP A 55 4.37 -0.54 -17.91
CA ASP A 55 3.07 -1.07 -17.49
C ASP A 55 3.22 -2.55 -17.12
N ILE A 56 2.56 -2.94 -16.04
CA ILE A 56 2.33 -4.36 -15.73
C ILE A 56 1.36 -4.90 -16.80
N PRO A 57 1.74 -5.93 -17.57
CA PRO A 57 0.84 -6.52 -18.53
C PRO A 57 -0.41 -7.08 -17.83
N ALA A 58 -1.59 -6.79 -18.37
CA ALA A 58 -2.86 -7.14 -17.74
C ALA A 58 -3.03 -8.66 -17.47
N SER A 59 -2.34 -9.50 -18.25
CA SER A 59 -2.28 -10.95 -18.04
C SER A 59 -1.75 -11.36 -16.66
N TYR A 60 -0.96 -10.50 -16.01
CA TYR A 60 -0.37 -10.76 -14.70
C TYR A 60 -1.20 -10.24 -13.53
N PHE A 61 -2.21 -9.39 -13.73
CA PHE A 61 -2.99 -8.81 -12.63
C PHE A 61 -3.71 -9.85 -11.78
N HIS A 62 -4.35 -10.84 -12.41
CA HIS A 62 -5.05 -11.90 -11.68
C HIS A 62 -4.08 -12.77 -10.85
N ALA A 63 -2.89 -12.99 -11.37
CA ALA A 63 -1.83 -13.71 -10.68
C ALA A 63 -1.36 -12.89 -9.46
N LEU A 64 -0.96 -11.64 -9.68
CA LEU A 64 -0.50 -10.73 -8.63
C LEU A 64 -1.54 -10.53 -7.52
N ALA A 65 -2.82 -10.41 -7.89
CA ALA A 65 -3.94 -10.29 -6.96
C ALA A 65 -4.03 -11.48 -6.00
N GLN A 66 -4.00 -12.70 -6.54
CA GLN A 66 -4.06 -13.91 -5.71
C GLN A 66 -2.85 -14.06 -4.80
N ARG A 67 -1.65 -13.70 -5.28
CA ARG A 67 -0.40 -13.98 -4.57
C ARG A 67 -0.06 -12.93 -3.52
N LEU A 68 -0.41 -11.68 -3.78
CA LEU A 68 -0.02 -10.54 -2.94
C LEU A 68 -1.19 -9.98 -2.11
N ALA A 69 -2.32 -10.71 -2.06
CA ALA A 69 -3.53 -10.34 -1.34
C ALA A 69 -4.06 -8.93 -1.70
N VAL A 70 -3.94 -8.55 -2.97
CA VAL A 70 -4.45 -7.30 -3.54
C VAL A 70 -5.63 -7.59 -4.48
N THR A 71 -6.52 -6.62 -4.67
CA THR A 71 -7.64 -6.78 -5.61
C THR A 71 -7.24 -6.28 -7.00
N ILE A 72 -7.88 -6.81 -8.06
CA ILE A 72 -7.67 -6.33 -9.43
C ILE A 72 -8.06 -4.85 -9.54
N ASP A 73 -9.11 -4.43 -8.83
CA ASP A 73 -9.59 -3.05 -8.79
C ASP A 73 -8.53 -2.08 -8.25
N GLN A 74 -7.64 -2.54 -7.38
CA GLN A 74 -6.52 -1.71 -6.91
C GLN A 74 -5.59 -1.32 -8.06
N PHE A 75 -5.40 -2.16 -9.09
CA PHE A 75 -4.61 -1.86 -10.30
C PHE A 75 -5.39 -1.16 -11.43
N ALA A 76 -6.72 -1.07 -11.32
CA ALA A 76 -7.62 -0.78 -12.44
C ALA A 76 -8.25 0.63 -12.43
N ASP A 77 -8.24 1.35 -11.32
CA ASP A 77 -8.97 2.63 -11.22
C ASP A 77 -8.29 3.81 -11.95
N GLU A 78 -9.11 4.59 -12.64
CA GLU A 78 -8.79 5.93 -13.14
C GLU A 78 -8.35 6.87 -12.00
N PRO A 79 -7.48 7.86 -12.28
CA PRO A 79 -7.01 8.81 -11.28
C PRO A 79 -8.05 9.89 -11.01
N THR A 80 -9.22 9.52 -10.47
CA THR A 80 -10.33 10.44 -10.23
C THR A 80 -10.85 10.38 -8.80
N ALA A 81 -9.93 10.46 -7.83
CA ALA A 81 -10.17 11.11 -6.53
C ALA A 81 -8.85 11.18 -5.75
N PRO A 82 -8.62 12.22 -4.92
CA PRO A 82 -7.61 12.13 -3.88
C PRO A 82 -8.02 10.99 -2.95
N ARG A 83 -7.34 9.84 -3.04
CA ARG A 83 -7.46 8.79 -2.04
C ARG A 83 -6.83 9.32 -0.75
N ASP A 84 -7.49 9.08 0.37
CA ASP A 84 -6.99 9.40 1.70
C ASP A 84 -5.84 8.42 2.03
N ILE A 85 -4.59 8.86 1.78
CA ILE A 85 -3.39 8.01 1.90
C ILE A 85 -2.81 8.17 3.30
N GLY A 86 -3.35 7.44 4.27
CA GLY A 86 -2.94 7.53 5.68
C GLY A 86 -3.25 8.90 6.30
N PRO A 87 -2.97 9.12 7.59
CA PRO A 87 -3.16 10.45 8.17
C PRO A 87 -2.23 11.42 7.42
N ALA A 88 -2.78 12.40 6.71
CA ALA A 88 -2.04 13.40 5.93
C ALA A 88 -0.85 14.01 6.72
N GLU A 89 -0.98 14.01 8.05
CA GLU A 89 0.04 14.40 9.02
C GLU A 89 1.35 13.59 8.93
N HIS A 90 1.31 12.26 8.71
CA HIS A 90 2.52 11.44 8.63
C HIS A 90 3.28 11.68 7.33
N VAL A 91 2.56 11.77 6.21
CA VAL A 91 3.16 12.10 4.91
C VAL A 91 3.79 13.49 4.97
N ALA A 92 3.12 14.45 5.60
CA ALA A 92 3.62 15.80 5.83
C ALA A 92 4.89 15.83 6.70
N GLN A 93 4.92 15.07 7.79
CA GLN A 93 6.09 14.94 8.66
C GLN A 93 7.28 14.31 7.91
N ASN A 94 7.05 13.21 7.19
CA ASN A 94 8.09 12.52 6.41
C ASN A 94 8.63 13.39 5.28
N LEU A 95 7.78 14.16 4.62
CA LEU A 95 8.17 15.15 3.61
C LEU A 95 9.07 16.23 4.18
N ARG A 96 8.66 16.83 5.31
CA ARG A 96 9.45 17.86 5.99
C ARG A 96 10.80 17.31 6.45
N ALA A 97 10.82 16.12 7.05
CA ALA A 97 12.05 15.46 7.50
C ALA A 97 12.99 15.17 6.33
N ALA A 98 12.48 14.60 5.24
CA ALA A 98 13.27 14.29 4.05
C ALA A 98 13.84 15.56 3.38
N ARG A 99 13.03 16.62 3.26
CA ARG A 99 13.49 17.90 2.71
C ARG A 99 14.60 18.51 3.58
N THR A 100 14.43 18.51 4.89
CA THR A 100 15.39 19.08 5.84
C THR A 100 16.70 18.29 5.82
N ALA A 101 16.64 16.96 5.79
CA ALA A 101 17.81 16.10 5.67
C ALA A 101 18.57 16.30 4.35
N ALA A 102 17.85 16.58 3.26
CA ALA A 102 18.44 16.90 1.96
C ALA A 102 18.91 18.37 1.84
N ALA A 103 18.71 19.19 2.88
CA ALA A 103 19.02 20.62 2.91
C ALA A 103 18.40 21.42 1.73
N ILE A 104 17.22 21.01 1.27
CA ILE A 104 16.49 21.66 0.16
C ILE A 104 15.53 22.72 0.74
N THR A 105 15.45 23.86 0.07
CA THR A 105 14.53 24.94 0.47
C THR A 105 13.08 24.62 0.10
N VAL A 106 12.13 25.30 0.76
CA VAL A 106 10.70 25.20 0.44
C VAL A 106 10.43 25.58 -1.02
N ASP A 107 11.04 26.66 -1.50
CA ASP A 107 10.87 27.12 -2.89
C ASP A 107 11.34 26.06 -3.89
N GLU A 108 12.50 25.45 -3.66
CA GLU A 108 13.08 24.46 -4.56
C GLU A 108 12.23 23.18 -4.67
N VAL A 109 11.68 22.71 -3.55
CA VAL A 109 10.83 21.52 -3.55
C VAL A 109 9.42 21.82 -4.05
N ALA A 110 8.89 23.01 -3.79
CA ALA A 110 7.59 23.45 -4.32
C ALA A 110 7.62 23.49 -5.85
N VAL A 111 8.67 24.07 -6.44
CA VAL A 111 8.90 24.04 -7.90
C VAL A 111 8.99 22.60 -8.41
N ALA A 112 9.62 21.68 -7.68
CA ALA A 112 9.68 20.28 -8.05
C ALA A 112 8.29 19.61 -8.06
N ALA A 113 7.48 19.95 -7.07
CA ALA A 113 6.13 19.43 -6.88
C ALA A 113 5.11 20.03 -7.87
N GLY A 114 5.48 21.11 -8.58
CA GLY A 114 4.56 21.90 -9.38
C GLY A 114 3.59 22.74 -8.55
N LEU A 115 4.00 23.08 -7.32
CA LEU A 115 3.21 23.84 -6.33
C LEU A 115 3.87 25.19 -6.05
N SER A 116 3.09 26.13 -5.53
CA SER A 116 3.62 27.35 -4.93
C SER A 116 4.26 27.07 -3.56
N PRO A 117 5.17 27.93 -3.08
CA PRO A 117 5.77 27.80 -1.75
C PRO A 117 4.71 27.72 -0.63
N GLN A 118 3.65 28.52 -0.74
CA GLN A 118 2.56 28.55 0.22
C GLN A 118 1.75 27.23 0.24
N GLU A 119 1.49 26.64 -0.93
CA GLU A 119 0.84 25.32 -1.02
C GLU A 119 1.74 24.22 -0.45
N TRP A 120 3.05 24.31 -0.65
CA TRP A 120 4.00 23.38 -0.05
C TRP A 120 4.04 23.48 1.48
N GLU A 121 4.01 24.68 2.04
CA GLU A 121 3.92 24.88 3.49
C GLU A 121 2.64 24.30 4.08
N ALA A 122 1.51 24.47 3.39
CA ALA A 122 0.24 23.85 3.78
C ALA A 122 0.30 22.31 3.73
N VAL A 123 1.04 21.75 2.76
CA VAL A 123 1.34 20.31 2.69
C VAL A 123 2.19 19.87 3.86
N GLU A 124 3.32 20.51 4.13
CA GLU A 124 4.19 20.15 5.26
C GLU A 124 3.51 20.35 6.60
N ALA A 125 2.54 21.26 6.71
CA ALA A 125 1.73 21.46 7.91
C ALA A 125 0.63 20.41 8.09
N GLY A 126 0.43 19.51 7.12
CA GLY A 126 -0.66 18.52 7.14
C GLY A 126 -2.05 19.12 6.92
N ILE A 127 -2.12 20.40 6.54
CA ILE A 127 -3.38 21.12 6.28
C ILE A 127 -3.94 20.71 4.92
N GLN A 128 -3.07 20.50 3.94
CA GLN A 128 -3.43 20.08 2.59
C GLN A 128 -2.77 18.75 2.24
N PRO A 129 -3.50 17.77 1.70
CA PRO A 129 -2.88 16.55 1.20
C PRO A 129 -2.05 16.85 -0.05
N ILE A 130 -0.90 16.20 -0.18
CA ILE A 130 -0.10 16.24 -1.40
C ILE A 130 -0.67 15.23 -2.41
N GLY A 131 -0.82 15.66 -3.67
CA GLY A 131 -1.19 14.74 -4.74
C GLY A 131 -0.06 13.74 -5.01
N ILE A 132 -0.41 12.49 -5.34
CA ILE A 132 0.58 11.42 -5.56
C ILE A 132 1.60 11.74 -6.68
N ALA A 133 1.19 12.50 -7.71
CA ALA A 133 2.07 12.96 -8.78
C ALA A 133 3.16 13.91 -8.27
N ALA A 134 2.76 14.87 -7.44
CA ALA A 134 3.65 15.82 -6.81
C ALA A 134 4.58 15.10 -5.83
N LEU A 135 4.04 14.17 -5.02
CA LEU A 135 4.82 13.36 -4.10
C LEU A 135 5.84 12.47 -4.83
N ALA A 136 5.46 11.79 -5.91
CA ALA A 136 6.38 10.97 -6.70
C ALA A 136 7.52 11.78 -7.32
N THR A 137 7.23 13.02 -7.73
CA THR A 137 8.24 13.93 -8.28
C THR A 137 9.21 14.40 -7.20
N VAL A 138 8.69 14.73 -6.02
CA VAL A 138 9.49 15.12 -4.86
C VAL A 138 10.32 13.94 -4.34
N ALA A 139 9.74 12.75 -4.22
CA ALA A 139 10.43 11.52 -3.80
C ALA A 139 11.64 11.23 -4.70
N ARG A 140 11.44 11.30 -6.03
CA ARG A 140 12.53 11.14 -7.01
C ARG A 140 13.62 12.19 -6.84
N ARG A 141 13.24 13.45 -6.62
CA ARG A 141 14.21 14.55 -6.42
C ARG A 141 14.98 14.40 -5.11
N LEU A 142 14.34 13.88 -4.07
CA LEU A 142 14.95 13.58 -2.78
C LEU A 142 15.74 12.26 -2.79
N GLY A 143 15.73 11.52 -3.90
CA GLY A 143 16.41 10.22 -4.01
C GLY A 143 15.82 9.15 -3.09
N ARG A 144 14.54 9.28 -2.70
CA ARG A 144 13.86 8.36 -1.79
C ARG A 144 12.77 7.56 -2.50
N PRO A 145 12.59 6.27 -2.16
CA PRO A 145 11.42 5.51 -2.59
C PRO A 145 10.14 6.23 -2.17
N LEU A 146 9.11 6.18 -3.03
CA LEU A 146 7.82 6.80 -2.74
C LEU A 146 7.15 6.19 -1.49
N GLY A 147 7.37 4.89 -1.26
CA GLY A 147 6.89 4.16 -0.08
C GLY A 147 7.41 4.70 1.26
N ASP A 148 8.59 5.32 1.29
CA ASP A 148 9.19 5.88 2.51
C ASP A 148 8.33 6.99 3.12
N PHE A 149 7.54 7.70 2.31
CA PHE A 149 6.70 8.79 2.77
C PHE A 149 5.37 8.30 3.36
N PHE A 150 5.00 7.06 3.06
CA PHE A 150 3.80 6.39 3.59
C PHE A 150 4.10 5.45 4.76
N ALA A 151 5.37 5.09 4.93
CA ALA A 151 5.80 4.35 6.10
C ALA A 151 5.53 5.22 7.34
N LEU A 152 4.63 4.73 8.20
CA LEU A 152 4.71 5.04 9.61
C LEU A 152 6.10 4.59 10.03
N ASP A 153 6.86 5.51 10.61
CA ASP A 153 8.25 5.36 11.00
C ASP A 153 8.61 3.89 11.34
N HIS A 154 9.68 3.37 10.73
CA HIS A 154 10.27 2.10 11.17
C HIS A 154 10.98 2.23 12.53
N GLY A 155 10.85 3.38 13.20
CA GLY A 155 11.13 3.57 14.62
C GLY A 155 9.90 3.26 15.46
N GLU A 156 9.91 2.10 16.11
CA GLU A 156 8.83 1.56 16.92
C GLU A 156 7.61 1.11 16.10
N ALA A 157 7.65 -0.18 15.72
CA ALA A 157 6.44 -0.97 15.65
C ALA A 157 5.56 -0.54 16.84
N SER A 158 4.42 0.08 16.55
CA SER A 158 3.36 0.26 17.53
C SER A 158 3.08 -1.12 18.10
N SER A 159 3.68 -1.40 19.25
CA SER A 159 3.47 -2.58 20.07
C SER A 159 2.11 -2.48 20.77
N ALA A 160 1.44 -1.33 20.68
CA ALA A 160 0.15 -1.07 21.30
C ALA A 160 -0.99 -2.03 20.88
N PRO A 161 -1.11 -2.51 19.62
CA PRO A 161 -2.20 -3.39 19.23
C PRO A 161 -1.99 -4.86 19.63
N LEU A 162 -0.80 -5.25 20.08
CA LEU A 162 -0.50 -6.65 20.43
C LEU A 162 0.05 -6.80 21.86
N ALA A 163 0.39 -5.71 22.56
CA ALA A 163 0.90 -5.74 23.93
C ALA A 163 -0.07 -6.32 24.97
N HIS A 164 -1.36 -6.44 24.61
CA HIS A 164 -2.39 -7.06 25.43
C HIS A 164 -2.60 -8.56 25.13
N LEU A 165 -1.94 -9.11 24.11
CA LEU A 165 -1.98 -10.54 23.84
C LEU A 165 -1.16 -11.30 24.89
N SER A 166 -1.63 -12.50 25.23
CA SER A 166 -0.82 -13.43 26.00
C SER A 166 0.43 -13.84 25.17
N PRO A 167 1.53 -14.26 25.82
CA PRO A 167 2.72 -14.72 25.12
C PRO A 167 2.43 -15.84 24.11
N GLU A 168 1.56 -16.80 24.46
CA GLU A 168 1.15 -17.87 23.55
C GLU A 168 0.43 -17.35 22.30
N LEU A 169 -0.43 -16.35 22.43
CA LEU A 169 -1.13 -15.75 21.29
C LEU A 169 -0.18 -14.92 20.43
N ALA A 170 0.77 -14.21 21.04
CA ALA A 170 1.79 -13.46 20.31
C ALA A 170 2.67 -14.38 19.46
N ASP A 171 3.14 -15.49 20.04
CA ASP A 171 3.92 -16.51 19.33
C ASP A 171 3.09 -17.17 18.22
N TRP A 172 1.82 -17.46 18.48
CA TRP A 172 0.91 -18.03 17.48
C TRP A 172 0.65 -17.06 16.31
N VAL A 173 0.42 -15.77 16.58
CA VAL A 173 0.23 -14.75 15.54
C VAL A 173 1.49 -14.55 14.70
N ALA A 174 2.67 -14.72 15.29
CA ALA A 174 3.94 -14.58 14.59
C ALA A 174 4.29 -15.75 13.66
N ASP A 175 3.62 -16.90 13.79
CA ASP A 175 3.87 -18.09 12.97
C ASP A 175 3.19 -17.97 11.58
N PRO A 176 3.94 -18.01 10.47
CA PRO A 176 3.41 -17.95 9.10
C PRO A 176 2.40 -19.06 8.77
N ALA A 177 2.46 -20.21 9.45
CA ALA A 177 1.51 -21.30 9.28
C ALA A 177 0.07 -20.88 9.65
N ASN A 178 -0.09 -19.85 10.48
CA ASN A 178 -1.37 -19.34 10.94
C ASN A 178 -1.94 -18.20 10.08
N ALA A 179 -1.24 -17.80 9.01
CA ALA A 179 -1.64 -16.69 8.15
C ALA A 179 -3.05 -16.85 7.54
N ALA A 180 -3.43 -18.07 7.17
CA ALA A 180 -4.77 -18.36 6.63
C ALA A 180 -5.87 -18.16 7.69
N ALA A 181 -5.61 -18.55 8.94
CA ALA A 181 -6.55 -18.37 10.05
C ALA A 181 -6.72 -16.88 10.41
N LEU A 182 -5.63 -16.11 10.39
CA LEU A 182 -5.66 -14.66 10.59
C LEU A 182 -6.42 -13.93 9.47
N ALA A 183 -6.22 -14.34 8.22
CA ALA A 183 -6.96 -13.78 7.09
C ALA A 183 -8.47 -14.05 7.21
N ALA A 184 -8.86 -15.26 7.59
CA ALA A 184 -10.26 -15.61 7.82
C ALA A 184 -10.85 -14.81 8.99
N ALA A 185 -10.12 -14.68 10.10
CA ALA A 185 -10.54 -13.89 11.25
C ALA A 185 -10.76 -12.41 10.89
N ARG A 186 -9.92 -11.83 10.03
CA ARG A 186 -10.07 -10.45 9.54
C ARG A 186 -11.29 -10.27 8.65
N GLN A 187 -11.57 -11.25 7.78
CA GLN A 187 -12.79 -11.24 6.96
C GLN A 187 -14.04 -11.31 7.84
N LEU A 188 -14.05 -12.20 8.84
CA LEU A 188 -15.12 -12.29 9.84
C LEU A 188 -15.30 -10.98 10.61
N ALA A 189 -14.23 -10.36 11.09
CA ALA A 189 -14.28 -9.10 11.82
C ALA A 189 -14.82 -7.92 11.00
N SER A 190 -14.80 -8.02 9.66
CA SER A 190 -15.34 -6.99 8.76
C SER A 190 -16.84 -7.16 8.45
N LEU A 191 -17.46 -8.25 8.91
CA LEU A 191 -18.87 -8.51 8.66
C LEU A 191 -19.78 -7.71 9.61
N PRO A 192 -20.99 -7.33 9.14
CA PRO A 192 -22.04 -6.82 9.99
C PRO A 192 -22.37 -7.79 11.14
N PRO A 193 -22.81 -7.29 12.31
CA PRO A 193 -23.15 -8.12 13.47
C PRO A 193 -24.20 -9.20 13.17
N ASP A 194 -25.15 -8.91 12.28
CA ASP A 194 -26.22 -9.83 11.89
C ASP A 194 -25.70 -11.02 11.05
N ASP A 195 -24.67 -10.79 10.24
CA ASP A 195 -24.03 -11.82 9.43
C ASP A 195 -23.15 -12.75 10.30
N LEU A 196 -22.54 -12.22 11.36
CA LEU A 196 -21.79 -13.01 12.35
C LEU A 196 -22.70 -13.96 13.13
N LEU A 197 -23.89 -13.50 13.51
CA LEU A 197 -24.90 -14.33 14.17
C LEU A 197 -25.37 -15.46 13.25
N THR A 198 -25.65 -15.14 11.99
CA THR A 198 -26.08 -16.12 10.98
C THR A 198 -25.00 -17.18 10.74
N LEU A 199 -23.73 -16.78 10.62
CA LEU A 199 -22.61 -17.71 10.49
C LEU A 199 -22.40 -18.57 11.73
N SER A 200 -22.55 -18.01 12.93
CA SER A 200 -22.42 -18.76 14.18
C SER A 200 -23.48 -19.86 14.32
N GLN A 201 -24.71 -19.57 13.88
CA GLN A 201 -25.82 -20.53 13.87
C GLN A 201 -25.57 -21.64 12.86
N LEU A 202 -25.12 -21.29 11.65
CA LEU A 202 -24.83 -22.26 10.59
C LEU A 202 -23.71 -23.23 11.00
N LEU A 203 -22.62 -22.72 11.58
CA LEU A 203 -21.51 -23.53 12.08
C LEU A 203 -21.94 -24.40 13.27
N GLY A 204 -22.78 -23.88 14.16
CA GLY A 204 -23.35 -24.63 15.28
C GLY A 204 -24.29 -25.76 14.84
N ASP A 205 -24.97 -25.61 13.72
CA ASP A 205 -25.84 -26.63 13.14
C ASP A 205 -25.03 -27.71 12.40
N MET A 206 -23.98 -27.32 11.68
CA MET A 206 -23.03 -28.26 11.06
C MET A 206 -22.30 -29.11 12.10
N ALA A 207 -21.80 -28.50 13.18
CA ALA A 207 -21.12 -29.22 14.26
C ALA A 207 -22.03 -30.19 15.02
N ARG A 208 -23.35 -29.95 15.01
CA ARG A 208 -24.35 -30.87 15.58
C ARG A 208 -24.68 -32.03 14.64
N GLN A 209 -24.58 -31.85 13.32
CA GLN A 209 -24.80 -32.90 12.34
C GLN A 209 -23.63 -33.90 12.23
N GLU A 210 -22.41 -33.51 12.61
CA GLU A 210 -21.23 -34.38 12.56
C GLU A 210 -20.97 -35.22 13.82
N ARG A 211 -21.89 -35.24 14.80
CA ARG A 211 -21.86 -36.22 15.91
C ARG A 211 -22.73 -37.42 15.59
N PRO A 212 -22.18 -38.54 15.09
CA PRO A 212 -22.90 -39.81 15.12
C PRO A 212 -23.05 -40.28 16.58
N GLU A 213 -24.19 -40.91 16.89
CA GLU A 213 -24.43 -41.61 18.16
C GLU A 213 -23.42 -42.74 18.43
#